data_AF-E7G994-F1
#
_entry.id   AF-E7G994-F1
#
_cell.length_a   1.000
_cell.length_b   1.000
_cell.length_c   1.000
_cell.angle_alpha   90.00
_cell.angle_beta   90.00
_cell.angle_gamma   90.00
#
_symmetry.space_group_name_H-M   'P 1'
#
loop_
_entity.id
_entity.type
_entity.pdbx_description
1 polymer ?
#
loop_
_entity_poly.entity_id
_entity_poly.type
_entity_poly.pdbx_seq_one_letter_code
_entity_poly.pdbx_strand_id
1 'polypeptide(L)'
;MNPEIARITFKDKKDYQVPNADEEFLIRAKDMNEIKNTFNDSAQAIQNALNQVSEAYNYLGDYKVENGLFYFKKADGAWGEGINLNVSVEEFESVVRRVTSLETNGVAVGDTLPHGSIVYVEGDEKDIPTGYQKLDIVPQPSKQLLINNDFQVNQRGQTAYSGEMKKCFDGWFLIRGYVTNVAYATYPKPENGILMVYNTEYENNQLWQFLDGELDYEKYYTLSYMVDGVHYSFTFKPTPTGYQENVHDKFRIYTALESSRQKRAVCIDLFKGKAINLEYIDLFEGKIAYQHRKDYATALIECQMVAREIEINQSGYVAGSTPVKGTINFCIEMNVIPTFVIISAGTRQNVASVSIEVNSKRLIYTITTSAAGYFTLDGYKLILSCETA
;
A
#
# COMPACT_ATOMS: atom_id res chain seq x y z
N MET A 1 -21.46 -16.91 -37.66
CA MET A 1 -21.55 -16.41 -39.05
C MET A 1 -22.93 -15.80 -39.19
N ASN A 2 -23.02 -14.50 -39.49
CA ASN A 2 -24.31 -13.80 -39.55
C ASN A 2 -25.10 -14.24 -40.78
N PRO A 3 -26.44 -14.40 -40.69
CA PRO A 3 -27.28 -14.64 -41.85
C PRO A 3 -27.19 -13.47 -42.84
N GLU A 4 -27.21 -13.79 -44.14
CA GLU A 4 -27.08 -12.78 -45.21
C GLU A 4 -28.37 -11.96 -45.34
N ILE A 5 -28.24 -10.63 -45.33
CA ILE A 5 -29.38 -9.72 -45.51
C ILE A 5 -29.83 -9.75 -46.99
N ALA A 6 -31.13 -9.98 -47.19
CA ALA A 6 -31.76 -10.06 -48.50
C ALA A 6 -31.61 -8.76 -49.32
N ARG A 7 -31.37 -8.90 -50.62
CA ARG A 7 -31.25 -7.79 -51.58
C ARG A 7 -32.37 -7.79 -52.60
N ILE A 8 -32.63 -6.64 -53.19
CA ILE A 8 -33.53 -6.52 -54.34
C ILE A 8 -32.81 -7.01 -55.60
N THR A 9 -33.37 -8.04 -56.24
CA THR A 9 -32.75 -8.76 -57.36
C THR A 9 -33.40 -8.52 -58.74
N PHE A 10 -34.49 -7.75 -58.82
CA PHE A 10 -35.13 -7.48 -60.11
C PHE A 10 -34.24 -6.62 -61.03
N LYS A 11 -34.34 -6.84 -62.35
CA LYS A 11 -33.63 -6.04 -63.36
C LYS A 11 -34.11 -4.59 -63.36
N ASP A 12 -33.18 -3.65 -63.57
CA ASP A 12 -33.48 -2.22 -63.62
C ASP A 12 -34.66 -1.92 -64.54
N LYS A 13 -35.57 -1.11 -64.03
CA LYS A 13 -36.76 -0.70 -64.75
C LYS A 13 -36.36 0.27 -65.85
N LYS A 14 -37.16 0.29 -66.91
CA LYS A 14 -37.11 1.28 -67.98
C LYS A 14 -38.46 1.97 -68.04
N ASP A 15 -38.46 3.26 -68.36
CA ASP A 15 -39.70 3.99 -68.55
C ASP A 15 -40.44 3.44 -69.77
N TYR A 16 -41.73 3.21 -69.62
CA TYR A 16 -42.63 2.95 -70.73
C TYR A 16 -43.55 4.16 -70.85
N GLN A 17 -43.69 4.72 -72.04
CA GLN A 17 -44.57 5.88 -72.26
C GLN A 17 -46.02 5.47 -72.00
N VAL A 18 -46.64 6.08 -70.99
CA VAL A 18 -48.08 6.01 -70.76
C VAL A 18 -48.69 7.32 -71.26
N PRO A 19 -49.53 7.30 -72.32
CA PRO A 19 -50.19 8.52 -72.81
C PRO A 19 -51.07 9.15 -71.72
N ASN A 20 -50.99 10.47 -71.56
CA ASN A 20 -51.82 11.30 -70.67
C ASN A 20 -51.65 11.09 -69.15
N ALA A 21 -50.50 10.59 -68.67
CA ALA A 21 -50.24 10.51 -67.24
C ALA A 21 -49.80 11.88 -66.67
N ASP A 22 -50.34 12.24 -65.49
CA ASP A 22 -50.00 13.47 -64.76
C ASP A 22 -48.54 13.42 -64.27
N GLU A 23 -47.71 14.36 -64.71
CA GLU A 23 -46.28 14.38 -64.42
C GLU A 23 -45.97 14.51 -62.92
N GLU A 24 -46.88 15.06 -62.11
CA GLU A 24 -46.69 15.28 -60.67
C GLU A 24 -46.70 13.97 -59.86
N PHE A 25 -47.38 12.93 -60.36
CA PHE A 25 -47.56 11.65 -59.64
C PHE A 25 -46.87 10.45 -60.32
N LEU A 26 -46.02 10.69 -61.32
CA LEU A 26 -45.30 9.64 -62.05
C LEU A 26 -44.03 9.21 -61.31
N ILE A 27 -44.04 7.98 -60.77
CA ILE A 27 -42.81 7.30 -60.34
C ILE A 27 -42.09 6.79 -61.60
N ARG A 28 -40.92 7.38 -61.90
CA ARG A 28 -40.12 7.00 -63.07
C ARG A 28 -39.28 5.77 -62.76
N ALA A 29 -38.83 5.11 -63.82
CA ALA A 29 -37.85 4.05 -63.74
C ALA A 29 -36.59 4.49 -63.00
N LYS A 30 -36.18 5.76 -63.17
CA LYS A 30 -35.11 6.38 -62.39
C LYS A 30 -35.38 6.27 -60.88
N ASP A 31 -36.55 6.66 -60.42
CA ASP A 31 -36.92 6.67 -59.00
C ASP A 31 -36.97 5.24 -58.45
N MET A 32 -37.53 4.29 -59.20
CA MET A 32 -37.54 2.87 -58.82
C MET A 32 -36.14 2.26 -58.74
N ASN A 33 -35.25 2.63 -59.66
CA ASN A 33 -33.86 2.16 -59.67
C ASN A 33 -33.05 2.83 -58.54
N GLU A 34 -33.32 4.09 -58.22
CA GLU A 34 -32.71 4.81 -57.10
C GLU A 34 -33.12 4.21 -55.75
N ILE A 35 -34.40 3.87 -55.58
CA ILE A 35 -34.89 3.14 -54.39
C ILE A 35 -34.21 1.77 -54.28
N LYS A 36 -34.10 1.03 -55.39
CA LYS A 36 -33.40 -0.27 -55.41
C LYS A 36 -31.94 -0.14 -54.98
N ASN A 37 -31.21 0.83 -55.53
CA ASN A 37 -29.81 1.05 -55.20
C ASN A 37 -29.65 1.46 -53.74
N THR A 38 -30.43 2.45 -53.28
CA THR A 38 -30.42 2.91 -51.89
C THR A 38 -30.70 1.76 -50.90
N PHE A 39 -31.68 0.91 -51.21
CA PHE A 39 -31.99 -0.26 -50.37
C PHE A 39 -30.83 -1.26 -50.33
N ASN A 40 -30.24 -1.59 -51.49
CA ASN A 40 -29.15 -2.56 -51.58
C ASN A 40 -27.86 -2.05 -50.93
N ASP A 41 -27.56 -0.76 -51.07
CA ASP A 41 -26.41 -0.11 -50.42
C ASP A 41 -26.59 -0.09 -48.90
N SER A 42 -27.81 0.20 -48.43
CA SER A 42 -28.15 0.13 -47.00
C SER A 42 -28.03 -1.29 -46.46
N ALA A 43 -28.53 -2.29 -47.18
CA ALA A 43 -28.41 -3.70 -46.79
C ALA A 43 -26.95 -4.16 -46.70
N GLN A 44 -26.09 -3.72 -47.64
CA GLN A 44 -24.66 -3.99 -47.61
C GLN A 44 -23.97 -3.32 -46.41
N ALA A 45 -24.32 -2.06 -46.12
CA ALA A 45 -23.77 -1.34 -44.97
C ALA A 45 -24.14 -2.02 -43.64
N ILE A 46 -25.40 -2.45 -43.48
CA ILE A 46 -25.84 -3.18 -42.29
C ILE A 46 -25.14 -4.54 -42.19
N GLN A 47 -24.97 -5.26 -43.30
CA GLN A 47 -24.24 -6.53 -43.31
C GLN A 47 -22.78 -6.35 -42.85
N ASN A 48 -22.11 -5.29 -43.33
CA ASN A 48 -20.75 -4.96 -42.92
C ASN A 48 -20.68 -4.60 -41.43
N ALA A 49 -21.64 -3.81 -40.93
CA ALA A 49 -21.72 -3.47 -39.52
C ALA A 49 -21.97 -4.70 -38.63
N LEU A 50 -22.86 -5.61 -39.02
CA LEU A 50 -23.08 -6.88 -38.31
C LEU A 50 -21.83 -7.75 -38.29
N ASN A 51 -21.07 -7.78 -39.39
CA ASN A 51 -19.81 -8.52 -39.46
C ASN A 51 -18.75 -7.90 -38.53
N GLN A 52 -18.64 -6.58 -38.49
CA GLN A 52 -17.75 -5.87 -37.55
C GLN A 52 -18.17 -6.08 -36.09
N VAL A 53 -19.46 -6.07 -35.79
CA VAL A 53 -19.99 -6.39 -34.45
C VAL A 53 -19.69 -7.84 -34.08
N SER A 54 -19.85 -8.79 -35.01
CA SER A 54 -19.50 -10.20 -34.78
C SER A 54 -18.00 -10.41 -34.61
N GLU A 55 -17.17 -9.65 -35.32
CA GLU A 55 -15.72 -9.68 -35.19
C GLU A 55 -15.28 -9.08 -33.85
N ALA A 56 -15.84 -7.93 -33.45
CA ALA A 56 -15.66 -7.35 -32.12
C ALA A 56 -16.12 -8.31 -31.01
N TYR A 57 -17.22 -9.05 -31.22
CA TYR A 57 -17.70 -10.08 -30.31
C TYR A 57 -16.72 -11.26 -30.15
N ASN A 58 -15.94 -11.58 -31.19
CA ASN A 58 -14.91 -12.63 -31.12
C ASN A 58 -13.69 -12.23 -30.28
N TYR A 59 -13.55 -10.96 -29.91
CA TYR A 59 -12.46 -10.46 -29.05
C TYR A 59 -12.89 -10.24 -27.59
N LEU A 60 -14.14 -10.56 -27.21
CA LEU A 60 -14.69 -10.31 -25.87
C LEU A 60 -14.62 -11.51 -24.90
N GLY A 61 -13.89 -12.58 -25.24
CA GLY A 61 -13.82 -13.80 -24.43
C GLY A 61 -12.68 -13.81 -23.41
N ASP A 62 -12.90 -14.55 -22.31
CA ASP A 62 -11.89 -14.94 -21.32
C ASP A 62 -10.51 -15.14 -21.95
N TYR A 63 -9.46 -14.71 -21.26
CA TYR A 63 -8.09 -14.94 -21.68
C TYR A 63 -7.38 -15.92 -20.75
N LYS A 64 -6.31 -16.55 -21.25
CA LYS A 64 -5.35 -17.27 -20.43
C LYS A 64 -3.92 -17.03 -20.91
N VAL A 65 -2.97 -17.21 -20.00
CA VAL A 65 -1.53 -17.15 -20.28
C VAL A 65 -0.94 -18.52 -19.94
N GLU A 66 -0.29 -19.16 -20.91
CA GLU A 66 0.40 -20.45 -20.72
C GLU A 66 1.70 -20.46 -21.56
N ASN A 67 2.81 -20.84 -20.94
CA ASN A 67 4.14 -20.93 -21.58
C ASN A 67 4.58 -19.63 -22.30
N GLY A 68 4.21 -18.47 -21.75
CA GLY A 68 4.55 -17.15 -22.31
C GLY A 68 3.79 -16.73 -23.55
N LEU A 69 2.67 -17.40 -23.83
CA LEU A 69 1.75 -17.05 -24.90
C LEU A 69 0.40 -16.62 -24.32
N PHE A 70 -0.19 -15.59 -24.91
CA PHE A 70 -1.51 -15.08 -24.56
C PHE A 70 -2.57 -15.67 -25.49
N TYR A 71 -3.64 -16.23 -24.93
CA TYR A 71 -4.70 -16.89 -25.69
C TYR A 71 -6.05 -16.22 -25.40
N PHE A 72 -6.81 -15.95 -26.46
CA PHE A 72 -8.21 -15.54 -26.35
C PHE A 72 -9.14 -16.74 -26.54
N LYS A 73 -10.18 -16.83 -25.72
CA LYS A 73 -11.22 -17.85 -25.89
C LYS A 73 -12.18 -17.43 -26.99
N LYS A 74 -12.29 -18.28 -28.02
CA LYS A 74 -13.22 -18.13 -29.12
C LYS A 74 -14.65 -18.36 -28.63
N ALA A 75 -15.62 -17.83 -29.37
CA ALA A 75 -17.06 -17.98 -29.07
C ALA A 75 -17.55 -19.45 -29.06
N ASP A 76 -16.81 -20.37 -29.68
CA ASP A 76 -17.07 -21.81 -29.66
C ASP A 76 -16.50 -22.53 -28.41
N GLY A 77 -15.85 -21.79 -27.51
CA GLY A 77 -15.23 -22.29 -26.29
C GLY A 77 -13.79 -22.81 -26.47
N ALA A 78 -13.27 -22.88 -27.70
CA ALA A 78 -11.89 -23.24 -27.97
C ALA A 78 -10.94 -22.05 -27.75
N TRP A 79 -9.67 -22.33 -27.44
CA TRP A 79 -8.64 -21.29 -27.37
C TRP A 79 -8.11 -20.96 -28.77
N GLY A 80 -7.88 -19.67 -29.02
CA GLY A 80 -7.24 -19.18 -30.26
C GLY A 80 -5.76 -19.53 -30.35
N GLU A 81 -5.11 -19.08 -31.43
CA GLU A 81 -3.65 -19.19 -31.54
C GLU A 81 -2.98 -18.27 -30.51
N GLY A 82 -1.91 -18.77 -29.89
CA GLY A 82 -1.19 -18.05 -28.84
C GLY A 82 -0.37 -16.89 -29.42
N ILE A 83 -0.56 -15.70 -28.86
CA ILE A 83 0.17 -14.49 -29.24
C ILE A 83 1.43 -14.42 -28.36
N ASN A 84 2.61 -14.39 -28.99
CA ASN A 84 3.87 -14.16 -28.29
C ASN A 84 4.05 -12.66 -28.04
N LEU A 85 4.05 -12.28 -26.77
CA LEU A 85 4.11 -10.87 -26.37
C LEU A 85 5.55 -10.32 -26.32
N ASN A 86 6.58 -11.13 -26.55
CA ASN A 86 7.99 -10.72 -26.47
C ASN A 86 8.37 -9.98 -25.17
N VAL A 87 7.68 -10.28 -24.08
CA VAL A 87 7.93 -9.77 -22.73
C VAL A 87 7.97 -10.96 -21.76
N SER A 88 8.72 -10.85 -20.65
CA SER A 88 8.75 -11.94 -19.68
C SER A 88 7.36 -12.16 -19.06
N VAL A 89 6.99 -13.42 -18.85
CA VAL A 89 5.66 -13.79 -18.30
C VAL A 89 5.44 -13.14 -16.95
N GLU A 90 6.50 -13.03 -16.15
CA GLU A 90 6.50 -12.42 -14.82
C GLU A 90 6.24 -10.90 -14.86
N GLU A 91 6.82 -10.18 -15.84
CA GLU A 91 6.55 -8.76 -16.02
C GLU A 91 5.11 -8.50 -16.51
N PHE A 92 4.61 -9.33 -17.43
CA PHE A 92 3.24 -9.19 -17.95
C PHE A 92 2.19 -9.53 -16.89
N GLU A 93 2.35 -10.62 -16.14
CA GLU A 93 1.43 -10.97 -15.04
C GLU A 93 1.45 -9.93 -13.91
N SER A 94 2.61 -9.32 -13.64
CA SER A 94 2.75 -8.19 -12.70
C SER A 94 1.95 -6.97 -13.16
N VAL A 95 2.02 -6.63 -14.45
CA VAL A 95 1.25 -5.51 -15.03
C VAL A 95 -0.25 -5.82 -15.08
N VAL A 96 -0.65 -7.02 -15.51
CA VAL A 96 -2.06 -7.43 -15.54
C VAL A 96 -2.64 -7.42 -14.13
N ARG A 97 -1.96 -7.98 -13.12
CA ARG A 97 -2.41 -7.90 -11.71
C ARG A 97 -2.55 -6.46 -11.23
N ARG A 98 -1.64 -5.55 -11.61
CA ARG A 98 -1.76 -4.12 -11.31
C ARG A 98 -2.99 -3.50 -11.97
N VAL A 99 -3.28 -3.83 -13.22
CA VAL A 99 -4.46 -3.33 -13.96
C VAL A 99 -5.76 -3.93 -13.42
N THR A 100 -5.82 -5.22 -13.12
CA THR A 100 -7.02 -5.86 -12.55
C THR A 100 -7.29 -5.38 -11.12
N SER A 101 -6.26 -4.96 -10.37
CA SER A 101 -6.45 -4.29 -9.08
C SER A 101 -6.96 -2.85 -9.19
N LEU A 102 -6.87 -2.24 -10.37
CA LEU A 102 -7.40 -0.90 -10.66
C LEU A 102 -8.85 -0.95 -11.17
N GLU A 103 -9.26 -2.05 -11.81
CA GLU A 103 -10.61 -2.25 -12.32
C GLU A 103 -11.37 -3.33 -11.54
N THR A 104 -12.03 -2.99 -10.44
CA THR A 104 -13.42 -3.40 -10.12
C THR A 104 -13.84 -3.01 -8.72
N ASN A 105 -14.65 -1.96 -8.63
CA ASN A 105 -15.90 -1.96 -7.84
C ASN A 105 -16.86 -0.83 -8.23
N GLY A 106 -16.97 -0.51 -9.52
CA GLY A 106 -18.11 0.26 -10.04
C GLY A 106 -18.30 1.67 -9.46
N VAL A 107 -17.30 2.25 -8.81
CA VAL A 107 -17.29 3.66 -8.43
C VAL A 107 -16.61 4.43 -9.57
N ALA A 108 -17.33 5.39 -10.15
CA ALA A 108 -16.75 6.31 -11.11
C ALA A 108 -15.51 6.96 -10.48
N VAL A 109 -14.33 6.59 -10.98
CA VAL A 109 -13.05 7.11 -10.51
C VAL A 109 -12.97 8.57 -10.95
N GLY A 110 -13.33 9.48 -10.04
CA GLY A 110 -12.52 10.68 -9.89
C GLY A 110 -11.12 10.23 -9.48
N ASP A 111 -10.10 10.77 -10.14
CA ASP A 111 -8.68 10.40 -10.04
C ASP A 111 -8.31 9.37 -8.96
N THR A 112 -7.81 8.22 -9.39
CA THR A 112 -7.18 7.17 -8.56
C THR A 112 -5.92 7.63 -7.82
N LEU A 113 -5.53 8.89 -7.99
CA LEU A 113 -4.40 9.49 -7.32
C LEU A 113 -4.87 10.09 -5.98
N PRO A 114 -4.21 9.76 -4.85
CA PRO A 114 -4.45 10.42 -3.57
C PRO A 114 -4.51 11.95 -3.74
N HIS A 115 -5.42 12.62 -3.02
CA HIS A 115 -5.49 14.07 -3.00
C HIS A 115 -4.11 14.63 -2.56
N GLY A 116 -3.43 15.37 -3.44
CA GLY A 116 -2.06 15.87 -3.21
C GLY A 116 -0.97 15.12 -3.97
N SER A 117 -1.30 14.09 -4.76
CA SER A 117 -0.32 13.41 -5.60
C SER A 117 0.34 14.35 -6.62
N ILE A 118 1.67 14.31 -6.69
CA ILE A 118 2.43 15.04 -7.70
C ILE A 118 2.58 14.13 -8.91
N VAL A 119 1.95 14.53 -10.01
CA VAL A 119 2.11 13.90 -11.32
C VAL A 119 3.00 14.77 -12.19
N TYR A 120 4.01 14.14 -12.80
CA TYR A 120 4.78 14.78 -13.85
C TYR A 120 3.95 14.72 -15.14
N VAL A 121 3.56 15.89 -15.64
CA VAL A 121 2.83 16.02 -16.90
C VAL A 121 3.80 16.62 -17.91
N GLU A 122 4.07 15.90 -19.00
CA GLU A 122 4.77 16.45 -20.17
C GLU A 122 3.74 17.16 -21.05
N GLY A 123 3.82 18.49 -21.18
CA GLY A 123 2.85 19.29 -21.95
C GLY A 123 2.89 20.79 -21.66
N ASP A 124 2.01 21.56 -22.31
CA ASP A 124 1.84 22.99 -22.05
C ASP A 124 0.97 23.21 -20.78
N GLU A 125 1.11 24.35 -20.10
CA GLU A 125 0.31 24.69 -18.89
C GLU A 125 -1.21 24.59 -19.10
N LYS A 126 -1.68 24.76 -20.34
CA LYS A 126 -3.09 24.64 -20.73
C LYS A 126 -3.64 23.21 -20.60
N ASP A 127 -2.76 22.22 -20.53
CA ASP A 127 -3.08 20.79 -20.49
C ASP A 127 -3.20 20.25 -19.05
N ILE A 128 -3.03 21.12 -18.03
CA ILE A 128 -3.20 20.77 -16.62
C ILE A 128 -4.70 20.51 -16.33
N PRO A 129 -5.08 19.31 -15.84
CA PRO A 129 -6.47 19.00 -15.54
C PRO A 129 -7.09 19.93 -14.49
N THR A 130 -8.39 20.20 -14.63
CA THR A 130 -9.16 21.00 -13.68
C THR A 130 -9.05 20.44 -12.26
N GLY A 131 -8.62 21.26 -11.30
CA GLY A 131 -8.41 20.87 -9.89
C GLY A 131 -6.96 20.62 -9.50
N TYR A 132 -6.04 20.61 -10.46
CA TYR A 132 -4.60 20.46 -10.23
C TYR A 132 -3.91 21.83 -10.19
N GLN A 133 -2.88 21.96 -9.36
CA GLN A 133 -2.04 23.16 -9.26
C GLN A 133 -0.63 22.84 -9.73
N LYS A 134 -0.08 23.67 -10.63
CA LYS A 134 1.34 23.59 -11.02
C LYS A 134 2.23 23.90 -9.82
N LEU A 135 3.24 23.07 -9.60
CA LEU A 135 4.30 23.30 -8.63
C LEU A 135 5.61 23.60 -9.39
N ASP A 136 6.16 24.80 -9.19
CA ASP A 136 7.44 25.20 -9.82
C ASP A 136 8.65 24.46 -9.24
N ILE A 137 8.50 23.93 -8.02
CA ILE A 137 9.49 23.11 -7.33
C ILE A 137 8.74 21.88 -6.80
N VAL A 138 9.18 20.69 -7.20
CA VAL A 138 8.72 19.45 -6.58
C VAL A 138 9.16 19.50 -5.12
N PRO A 139 8.24 19.55 -4.14
CA PRO A 139 8.61 19.48 -2.73
C PRO A 139 9.44 18.21 -2.56
N GLN A 140 10.61 18.34 -1.92
CA GLN A 140 11.39 17.20 -1.45
C GLN A 140 10.44 16.19 -0.80
N PRO A 141 10.59 14.87 -1.03
CA PRO A 141 9.70 13.87 -0.44
C PRO A 141 9.58 14.21 1.05
N SER A 142 8.37 14.60 1.46
CA SER A 142 8.17 15.10 2.82
C SER A 142 8.65 14.01 3.76
N LYS A 143 9.37 14.40 4.80
CA LYS A 143 9.82 13.48 5.84
C LYS A 143 8.62 12.69 6.34
N GLN A 144 8.58 11.38 6.04
CA GLN A 144 7.69 10.44 6.69
C GLN A 144 8.09 10.39 8.17
N LEU A 145 7.12 10.60 9.06
CA LEU A 145 7.37 10.72 10.50
C LEU A 145 7.04 9.46 11.29
N LEU A 146 6.40 8.48 10.66
CA LEU A 146 6.14 7.16 11.26
C LEU A 146 7.30 6.20 10.99
N ILE A 147 7.68 5.46 12.03
CA ILE A 147 8.78 4.48 12.04
C ILE A 147 8.38 3.22 11.28
N ASN A 148 7.09 2.86 11.36
CA ASN A 148 6.53 1.67 10.72
C ASN A 148 5.12 1.99 10.27
N ASN A 149 5.03 2.47 9.04
CA ASN A 149 3.82 2.91 8.37
C ASN A 149 3.07 1.76 7.69
N ASP A 150 3.71 0.61 7.45
CA ASP A 150 3.13 -0.52 6.71
C ASP A 150 3.03 -1.81 7.52
N PHE A 151 3.32 -1.77 8.82
CA PHE A 151 3.16 -2.87 9.78
C PHE A 151 3.90 -4.17 9.38
N GLN A 152 4.92 -4.09 8.53
CA GLN A 152 5.63 -5.28 8.05
C GLN A 152 6.52 -5.89 9.12
N VAL A 153 7.06 -5.09 10.04
CA VAL A 153 7.97 -5.58 11.08
C VAL A 153 7.18 -6.06 12.30
N ASN A 154 7.16 -7.39 12.50
CA ASN A 154 6.63 -8.03 13.70
C ASN A 154 7.71 -8.16 14.78
N GLN A 155 7.69 -7.28 15.79
CA GLN A 155 8.72 -7.20 16.84
C GLN A 155 8.77 -8.40 17.81
N ARG A 156 7.72 -9.22 17.89
CA ARG A 156 7.65 -10.34 18.85
C ARG A 156 7.51 -11.70 18.19
N GLY A 157 7.36 -11.77 16.87
CA GLY A 157 7.12 -13.01 16.14
C GLY A 157 5.80 -13.71 16.50
N GLN A 158 4.87 -13.00 17.16
CA GLN A 158 3.59 -13.59 17.57
C GLN A 158 2.60 -13.57 16.41
N THR A 159 1.70 -14.55 16.39
CA THR A 159 0.62 -14.63 15.39
C THR A 159 -0.61 -13.81 15.76
N ALA A 160 -0.74 -13.45 17.04
CA ALA A 160 -1.79 -12.59 17.53
C ALA A 160 -1.31 -11.77 18.73
N TYR A 161 -1.79 -10.53 18.78
CA TYR A 161 -1.54 -9.61 19.89
C TYR A 161 -2.83 -9.32 20.63
N SER A 162 -2.80 -9.53 21.95
CA SER A 162 -3.84 -9.14 22.89
C SER A 162 -3.21 -8.75 24.23
N GLY A 163 -3.90 -7.92 25.02
CA GLY A 163 -3.49 -7.47 26.35
C GLY A 163 -3.14 -5.97 26.46
N GLU A 164 -2.74 -5.54 27.66
CA GLU A 164 -2.40 -4.15 27.98
C GLU A 164 -1.01 -3.72 27.49
N MET A 165 -0.93 -2.53 26.88
CA MET A 165 0.31 -1.83 26.49
C MET A 165 1.38 -2.75 25.89
N LYS A 166 0.95 -3.60 24.95
CA LYS A 166 1.82 -4.61 24.35
C LYS A 166 2.44 -4.05 23.08
N LYS A 167 3.77 -4.01 23.03
CA LYS A 167 4.50 -3.80 21.77
C LYS A 167 4.15 -4.91 20.80
N CYS A 168 3.68 -4.56 19.61
CA CYS A 168 3.21 -5.52 18.61
C CYS A 168 4.06 -5.44 17.33
N PHE A 169 3.77 -4.46 16.50
CA PHE A 169 4.51 -4.15 15.28
C PHE A 169 5.56 -3.08 15.61
N ASP A 170 6.59 -2.94 14.80
CA ASP A 170 7.67 -1.97 15.11
C ASP A 170 7.12 -0.57 15.38
N GLY A 171 7.53 0.04 16.49
CA GLY A 171 6.96 1.30 17.00
C GLY A 171 5.51 1.27 17.52
N TRP A 172 4.70 0.25 17.21
CA TRP A 172 3.28 0.18 17.58
C TRP A 172 3.03 -0.50 18.92
N PHE A 173 2.12 0.09 19.68
CA PHE A 173 1.63 -0.38 20.96
C PHE A 173 0.14 -0.65 20.85
N LEU A 174 -0.26 -1.84 21.27
CA LEU A 174 -1.65 -2.14 21.57
C LEU A 174 -1.98 -1.53 22.94
N ILE A 175 -2.73 -0.43 22.96
CA ILE A 175 -3.12 0.31 24.16
C ILE A 175 -4.58 -0.04 24.53
N ARG A 176 -4.79 -0.23 25.83
CA ARG A 176 -6.10 -0.46 26.44
C ARG A 176 -6.55 0.81 27.15
N GLY A 177 -7.69 1.38 26.76
CA GLY A 177 -8.39 2.37 27.58
C GLY A 177 -9.15 1.68 28.70
N TYR A 178 -8.54 1.57 29.90
CA TYR A 178 -9.09 1.00 31.14
C TYR A 178 -9.51 -0.51 31.11
N VAL A 179 -9.37 -1.19 32.27
CA VAL A 179 -9.74 -2.60 32.55
C VAL A 179 -11.19 -2.86 32.07
N THR A 180 -11.57 -3.75 31.14
CA THR A 180 -11.24 -5.15 30.87
C THR A 180 -11.34 -5.48 29.35
N ASN A 181 -10.76 -4.68 28.47
CA ASN A 181 -10.87 -4.87 27.00
C ASN A 181 -9.97 -5.98 26.43
N VAL A 182 -10.41 -6.60 25.32
CA VAL A 182 -9.59 -7.46 24.46
C VAL A 182 -9.55 -6.86 23.05
N ALA A 183 -8.34 -6.52 22.60
CA ALA A 183 -8.07 -6.06 21.24
C ALA A 183 -7.20 -7.11 20.56
N TYR A 184 -7.42 -7.31 19.26
CA TYR A 184 -6.69 -8.30 18.50
C TYR A 184 -6.12 -7.69 17.24
N ALA A 185 -4.84 -7.97 17.02
CA ALA A 185 -4.18 -7.75 15.74
C ALA A 185 -3.49 -9.06 15.35
N THR A 186 -3.72 -9.51 14.12
CA THR A 186 -3.25 -10.81 13.63
C THR A 186 -2.03 -10.66 12.73
N TYR A 187 -1.09 -11.58 12.86
CA TYR A 187 0.14 -11.64 12.08
C TYR A 187 0.47 -13.12 11.76
N PRO A 188 1.24 -13.47 10.71
CA PRO A 188 1.68 -12.65 9.59
C PRO A 188 0.54 -11.93 8.89
N LYS A 189 0.85 -10.74 8.36
CA LYS A 189 0.00 -10.15 7.32
C LYS A 189 -0.17 -11.22 6.23
N PRO A 190 -1.36 -11.38 5.63
CA PRO A 190 -1.50 -12.24 4.46
C PRO A 190 -0.59 -11.70 3.33
N GLU A 191 -0.36 -12.49 2.28
CA GLU A 191 0.53 -12.11 1.15
C GLU A 191 0.18 -10.74 0.52
N ASN A 192 -1.07 -10.29 0.67
CA ASN A 192 -1.53 -8.98 0.22
C ASN A 192 -1.05 -7.79 1.10
N GLY A 193 -0.40 -8.06 2.23
CA GLY A 193 0.14 -7.04 3.13
C GLY A 193 -0.90 -6.36 4.02
N ILE A 194 -2.03 -7.01 4.33
CA ILE A 194 -3.11 -6.43 5.13
C ILE A 194 -3.00 -6.83 6.61
N LEU A 195 -3.16 -5.87 7.52
CA LEU A 195 -3.25 -6.15 8.96
C LEU A 195 -4.72 -6.17 9.37
N MET A 196 -5.23 -7.34 9.77
CA MET A 196 -6.57 -7.41 10.33
C MET A 196 -6.53 -7.00 11.81
N VAL A 197 -7.29 -5.95 12.14
CA VAL A 197 -7.48 -5.43 13.49
C VAL A 197 -8.95 -5.56 13.83
N TYR A 198 -9.28 -6.11 15.01
CA TYR A 198 -10.67 -6.23 15.44
C TYR A 198 -10.84 -6.01 16.94
N ASN A 199 -12.00 -5.47 17.29
CA ASN A 199 -12.41 -5.15 18.65
C ASN A 199 -13.67 -5.95 19.01
N THR A 200 -13.55 -6.91 19.94
CA THR A 200 -14.65 -7.83 20.28
C THR A 200 -15.57 -7.33 21.37
N GLU A 201 -15.16 -6.40 22.24
CA GLU A 201 -15.83 -6.23 23.54
C GLU A 201 -16.17 -4.79 23.97
N TYR A 202 -15.41 -3.74 23.61
CA TYR A 202 -15.55 -2.41 24.24
C TYR A 202 -15.35 -1.21 23.30
N GLU A 203 -15.61 0.01 23.78
CA GLU A 203 -15.74 1.22 22.94
C GLU A 203 -14.42 1.81 22.42
N ASN A 204 -13.30 1.65 23.13
CA ASN A 204 -12.03 2.36 22.84
C ASN A 204 -10.80 1.45 22.84
N ASN A 205 -10.63 0.64 21.78
CA ASN A 205 -9.41 -0.15 21.55
C ASN A 205 -8.46 0.60 20.64
N GLN A 206 -7.19 0.75 21.04
CA GLN A 206 -6.30 1.71 20.41
C GLN A 206 -4.96 1.07 19.98
N LEU A 207 -4.51 1.39 18.77
CA LEU A 207 -3.13 1.18 18.33
C LEU A 207 -2.40 2.51 18.33
N TRP A 208 -1.25 2.59 18.99
CA TRP A 208 -0.49 3.82 19.12
C TRP A 208 0.91 3.63 18.56
N GLN A 209 1.36 4.55 17.70
CA GLN A 209 2.78 4.70 17.38
C GLN A 209 3.25 6.06 17.88
N PHE A 210 4.19 6.04 18.81
CA PHE A 210 4.84 7.25 19.28
C PHE A 210 5.77 7.79 18.20
N LEU A 211 5.72 9.10 18.01
CA LEU A 211 6.58 9.79 17.05
C LEU A 211 8.01 9.91 17.60
N ASP A 212 9.00 9.86 16.71
CA ASP A 212 10.43 9.99 17.06
C ASP A 212 10.88 11.45 17.24
N GLY A 213 9.93 12.40 17.24
CA GLY A 213 10.17 13.82 17.45
C GLY A 213 8.88 14.58 17.76
N GLU A 214 9.02 15.87 18.07
CA GLU A 214 7.86 16.74 18.26
C GLU A 214 7.31 17.23 16.91
N LEU A 215 6.00 17.45 16.88
CA LEU A 215 5.35 18.14 15.76
C LEU A 215 5.46 19.65 15.99
N ASP A 216 5.90 20.37 14.97
CA ASP A 216 5.99 21.82 14.95
C ASP A 216 4.59 22.43 14.86
N TYR A 217 4.21 23.20 15.87
CA TYR A 217 2.89 23.83 15.95
C TYR A 217 2.62 24.83 14.85
N GLU A 218 3.65 25.33 14.15
CA GLU A 218 3.47 26.25 13.04
C GLU A 218 3.28 25.57 11.68
N LYS A 219 3.59 24.27 11.59
CA LYS A 219 3.51 23.49 10.37
C LYS A 219 2.22 22.70 10.24
N TYR A 220 1.87 22.39 9.00
CA TYR A 220 0.81 21.43 8.70
C TYR A 220 1.39 20.03 8.61
N TYR A 221 0.55 19.04 8.87
CA TYR A 221 0.85 17.63 8.69
C TYR A 221 -0.33 16.94 8.00
N THR A 222 -0.04 15.92 7.21
CA THR A 222 -1.04 15.14 6.51
C THR A 222 -0.90 13.66 6.86
N LEU A 223 -1.95 13.08 7.41
CA LEU A 223 -2.12 11.63 7.52
C LEU A 223 -2.68 11.09 6.21
N SER A 224 -2.12 9.99 5.72
CA SER A 224 -2.60 9.25 4.54
C SER A 224 -2.65 7.77 4.89
N TYR A 225 -3.79 7.11 4.74
CA TYR A 225 -3.95 5.74 5.19
C TYR A 225 -4.94 4.99 4.32
N MET A 226 -4.82 3.67 4.31
CA MET A 226 -5.70 2.80 3.55
C MET A 226 -6.28 1.71 4.44
N VAL A 227 -7.62 1.72 4.50
CA VAL A 227 -8.42 0.88 5.39
C VAL A 227 -9.57 0.27 4.59
N ASP A 228 -9.73 -1.05 4.68
CA ASP A 228 -10.74 -1.82 3.94
C ASP A 228 -10.69 -1.54 2.43
N GLY A 229 -9.49 -1.35 1.86
CA GLY A 229 -9.29 -1.00 0.45
C GLY A 229 -9.70 0.43 0.07
N VAL A 230 -10.02 1.30 1.04
CA VAL A 230 -10.38 2.70 0.80
C VAL A 230 -9.26 3.62 1.27
N HIS A 231 -8.84 4.52 0.39
CA HIS A 231 -7.85 5.55 0.71
C HIS A 231 -8.50 6.74 1.42
N TYR A 232 -7.83 7.23 2.45
CA TYR A 232 -8.22 8.40 3.21
C TYR A 232 -7.03 9.33 3.42
N SER A 233 -7.31 10.62 3.49
CA SER A 233 -6.31 11.63 3.85
C SER A 233 -6.90 12.67 4.81
N PHE A 234 -6.09 13.13 5.76
CA PHE A 234 -6.46 14.14 6.74
C PHE A 234 -5.30 15.10 6.99
N THR A 235 -5.50 16.38 6.67
CA THR A 235 -4.51 17.43 6.90
C THR A 235 -4.89 18.24 8.13
N PHE A 236 -3.94 18.44 9.04
CA PHE A 236 -4.15 19.14 10.30
C PHE A 236 -2.95 20.02 10.67
N LYS A 237 -3.18 20.97 11.58
CA LYS A 237 -2.14 21.72 12.27
C LYS A 237 -2.14 21.25 13.74
N PRO A 238 -1.01 20.81 14.32
CA PRO A 238 -1.00 20.27 15.67
C PRO A 238 -1.32 21.38 16.67
N THR A 239 -1.93 21.02 17.80
CA THR A 239 -2.18 21.96 18.90
C THR A 239 -1.53 21.45 20.19
N PRO A 240 -1.07 22.34 21.09
CA PRO A 240 -0.33 21.95 22.30
C PRO A 240 -1.06 20.92 23.18
N THR A 241 -2.37 21.06 23.31
CA THR A 241 -3.21 20.22 24.19
C THR A 241 -4.30 19.45 23.46
N GLY A 242 -4.49 19.68 22.16
CA GLY A 242 -5.63 19.18 21.43
C GLY A 242 -5.37 17.91 20.64
N TYR A 243 -6.45 17.17 20.46
CA TYR A 243 -6.56 16.04 19.56
C TYR A 243 -6.97 16.55 18.18
N GLN A 244 -6.39 15.98 17.13
CA GLN A 244 -6.82 16.20 15.75
C GLN A 244 -7.25 14.83 15.24
N GLU A 245 -8.53 14.68 14.91
CA GLU A 245 -9.14 13.40 14.61
C GLU A 245 -9.84 13.40 13.26
N ASN A 246 -9.79 12.24 12.61
CA ASN A 246 -10.63 11.90 11.47
C ASN A 246 -11.44 10.64 11.85
N VAL A 247 -12.76 10.80 11.90
CA VAL A 247 -13.69 9.79 12.43
C VAL A 247 -14.44 9.13 11.27
N HIS A 248 -14.47 7.80 11.29
CA HIS A 248 -15.15 6.95 10.31
C HIS A 248 -16.22 6.11 11.00
N ASP A 249 -16.92 5.26 10.25
CA ASP A 249 -18.00 4.41 10.76
C ASP A 249 -17.52 3.27 11.67
N LYS A 250 -16.30 2.75 11.44
CA LYS A 250 -15.72 1.63 12.19
C LYS A 250 -14.56 2.02 13.11
N PHE A 251 -13.93 3.16 12.84
CA PHE A 251 -12.68 3.56 13.49
C PHE A 251 -12.53 5.08 13.51
N ARG A 252 -11.59 5.57 14.31
CA ARG A 252 -11.06 6.95 14.19
C ARG A 252 -9.54 6.92 14.19
N ILE A 253 -8.92 7.82 13.43
CA ILE A 253 -7.47 8.05 13.48
C ILE A 253 -7.25 9.45 14.01
N TYR A 254 -6.32 9.59 14.95
CA TYR A 254 -6.07 10.86 15.57
C TYR A 254 -4.63 10.98 16.08
N THR A 255 -4.20 12.20 16.35
CA THR A 255 -2.96 12.44 17.08
C THR A 255 -3.26 12.76 18.54
N ALA A 256 -2.51 12.14 19.45
CA ALA A 256 -2.60 12.37 20.89
C ALA A 256 -1.26 12.83 21.45
N LEU A 257 -1.30 13.69 22.47
CA LEU A 257 -0.17 13.87 23.37
C LEU A 257 -0.35 12.91 24.56
N GLU A 258 0.58 11.98 24.72
CA GLU A 258 0.61 11.12 25.89
C GLU A 258 1.24 11.89 27.05
N SER A 259 0.44 12.21 28.07
CA SER A 259 0.82 13.14 29.12
C SER A 259 1.94 12.63 30.03
N SER A 260 2.10 11.31 30.20
CA SER A 260 3.14 10.76 31.08
C SER A 260 4.52 10.76 30.44
N ARG A 261 4.62 10.57 29.13
CA ARG A 261 5.88 10.55 28.36
C ARG A 261 6.17 11.87 27.65
N GLN A 262 5.20 12.79 27.63
CA GLN A 262 5.25 14.02 26.82
C GLN A 262 5.59 13.71 25.36
N LYS A 263 5.10 12.57 24.85
CA LYS A 263 5.33 12.14 23.47
C LYS A 263 4.03 12.16 22.69
N ARG A 264 4.09 12.71 21.47
CA ARG A 264 2.97 12.59 20.54
C ARG A 264 2.92 11.20 19.94
N ALA A 265 1.72 10.73 19.68
CA ALA A 265 1.46 9.49 18.99
C ALA A 265 0.42 9.70 17.90
N VAL A 266 0.53 8.90 16.85
CA VAL A 266 -0.59 8.61 15.95
C VAL A 266 -1.33 7.41 16.54
N CYS A 267 -2.64 7.56 16.66
CA CYS A 267 -3.52 6.64 17.34
C CYS A 267 -4.63 6.19 16.39
N ILE A 268 -4.94 4.90 16.41
CA ILE A 268 -6.03 4.29 15.66
C ILE A 268 -6.96 3.65 16.68
N ASP A 269 -8.16 4.17 16.80
CA ASP A 269 -9.20 3.60 17.66
C ASP A 269 -10.19 2.80 16.83
N LEU A 270 -10.37 1.52 17.16
CA LEU A 270 -11.46 0.71 16.64
C LEU A 270 -12.67 0.75 17.55
N PHE A 271 -13.84 0.97 16.96
CA PHE A 271 -15.10 0.95 17.68
C PHE A 271 -15.56 -0.47 18.03
N LYS A 272 -16.42 -0.55 19.05
CA LYS A 272 -16.92 -1.81 19.59
C LYS A 272 -17.56 -2.68 18.53
N GLY A 273 -17.15 -3.96 18.49
CA GLY A 273 -17.71 -4.96 17.58
C GLY A 273 -17.33 -4.73 16.12
N LYS A 274 -16.34 -3.88 15.84
CA LYS A 274 -15.87 -3.58 14.50
C LYS A 274 -14.54 -4.28 14.22
N ALA A 275 -14.31 -4.52 12.94
CA ALA A 275 -13.06 -5.00 12.39
C ALA A 275 -12.70 -4.15 11.18
N ILE A 276 -11.41 -3.92 11.00
CA ILE A 276 -10.86 -3.22 9.84
C ILE A 276 -9.66 -4.00 9.30
N ASN A 277 -9.46 -3.88 8.00
CA ASN A 277 -8.27 -4.30 7.29
C ASN A 277 -7.37 -3.07 7.09
N LEU A 278 -6.26 -3.00 7.81
CA LEU A 278 -5.34 -1.88 7.77
C LEU A 278 -4.13 -2.21 6.88
N GLU A 279 -3.99 -1.48 5.78
CA GLU A 279 -2.92 -1.73 4.81
C GLU A 279 -1.68 -0.90 5.16
N TYR A 280 -1.85 0.42 5.30
CA TYR A 280 -0.81 1.35 5.72
C TYR A 280 -1.38 2.61 6.40
N ILE A 281 -0.49 3.34 7.09
CA ILE A 281 -0.71 4.68 7.62
C ILE A 281 0.59 5.47 7.55
N ASP A 282 0.55 6.59 6.83
CA ASP A 282 1.65 7.52 6.64
C ASP A 282 1.37 8.86 7.33
N LEU A 283 2.41 9.49 7.89
CA LEU A 283 2.36 10.86 8.42
C LEU A 283 3.43 11.72 7.74
N PHE A 284 2.97 12.69 6.96
CA PHE A 284 3.83 13.59 6.20
C PHE A 284 3.86 14.99 6.84
N GLU A 285 5.04 15.61 6.88
CA GLU A 285 5.15 17.05 7.13
C GLU A 285 4.68 17.83 5.88
N GLY A 286 3.72 18.72 6.06
CA GLY A 286 3.13 19.55 5.02
C GLY A 286 1.63 19.36 4.87
N LYS A 287 1.06 19.94 3.81
CA LYS A 287 -0.37 19.81 3.45
C LYS A 287 -0.63 18.70 2.42
N ILE A 288 0.42 18.01 2.01
CA ILE A 288 0.41 17.10 0.87
C ILE A 288 0.52 15.67 1.40
N ALA A 289 -0.42 14.82 1.01
CA ALA A 289 -0.28 13.38 1.12
C ALA A 289 0.50 12.87 -0.09
N TYR A 290 1.56 12.10 0.15
CA TYR A 290 2.29 11.41 -0.91
C TYR A 290 1.79 9.98 -1.04
N GLN A 291 2.03 9.39 -2.21
CA GLN A 291 1.76 7.98 -2.42
C GLN A 291 2.56 7.13 -1.43
N HIS A 292 1.89 6.19 -0.78
CA HIS A 292 2.55 5.22 0.09
C HIS A 292 3.60 4.45 -0.71
N ARG A 293 4.87 4.55 -0.32
CA ARG A 293 5.95 3.75 -0.87
C ARG A 293 6.23 2.58 0.07
N LYS A 294 5.96 1.36 -0.41
CA LYS A 294 6.44 0.12 0.22
C LYS A 294 7.94 0.00 -0.01
N ASP A 295 8.74 0.82 0.67
CA ASP A 295 10.20 0.78 0.50
C ASP A 295 10.84 -0.23 1.46
N TYR A 296 10.46 -1.50 1.28
CA TYR A 296 11.00 -2.64 2.01
C TYR A 296 12.52 -2.68 1.87
N ALA A 297 13.05 -2.28 0.71
CA ALA A 297 14.48 -2.26 0.44
C ALA A 297 15.20 -1.21 1.27
N THR A 298 14.74 0.04 1.31
CA THR A 298 15.35 1.09 2.16
C THR A 298 15.19 0.77 3.65
N ALA A 299 14.02 0.31 4.10
CA ALA A 299 13.82 -0.06 5.51
C ALA A 299 14.67 -1.27 5.93
N LEU A 300 14.82 -2.27 5.05
CA LEU A 300 15.71 -3.41 5.24
C LEU A 300 17.18 -2.99 5.23
N ILE A 301 17.59 -2.15 4.27
CA ILE A 301 18.93 -1.60 4.18
C ILE A 301 19.25 -0.77 5.43
N GLU A 302 18.35 0.11 5.87
CA GLU A 302 18.51 0.87 7.11
C GLU A 302 18.65 -0.10 8.30
N CYS A 303 17.71 -1.04 8.49
CA CYS A 303 17.77 -2.03 9.57
C CYS A 303 19.01 -2.96 9.52
N GLN A 304 19.57 -3.22 8.34
CA GLN A 304 20.78 -4.02 8.12
C GLN A 304 22.08 -3.20 8.20
N MET A 305 22.02 -1.88 8.01
CA MET A 305 23.19 -0.98 7.98
C MET A 305 23.42 -0.21 9.28
N VAL A 306 22.45 -0.12 10.21
CA VAL A 306 22.59 0.85 11.32
C VAL A 306 23.82 0.58 12.18
N ALA A 307 24.75 1.55 12.15
CA ALA A 307 25.66 1.88 13.23
C ALA A 307 24.86 2.18 14.50
N ARG A 308 24.38 1.15 15.19
CA ARG A 308 23.51 1.31 16.37
C ARG A 308 24.37 1.41 17.61
N GLU A 309 24.32 2.55 18.28
CA GLU A 309 24.82 2.67 19.65
C GLU A 309 23.93 1.80 20.57
N ILE A 310 24.56 0.85 21.24
CA ILE A 310 23.96 0.01 22.27
C ILE A 310 24.56 0.43 23.61
N GLU A 311 23.68 0.79 24.53
CA GLU A 311 24.03 1.06 25.92
C GLU A 311 23.58 -0.10 26.82
N ILE A 312 24.52 -0.63 27.61
CA ILE A 312 24.30 -1.73 28.56
C ILE A 312 24.34 -1.14 29.97
N ASN A 313 23.17 -1.05 30.60
CA ASN A 313 22.99 -0.64 31.98
C ASN A 313 22.47 -1.82 32.79
N GLN A 314 23.26 -2.31 33.74
CA GLN A 314 22.93 -3.48 34.54
C GLN A 314 23.43 -3.32 35.98
N SER A 315 22.56 -3.59 36.93
CA SER A 315 22.93 -3.72 38.33
C SER A 315 22.29 -4.96 38.95
N GLY A 316 22.85 -5.43 40.06
CA GLY A 316 22.31 -6.59 40.76
C GLY A 316 23.22 -7.07 41.88
N TYR A 317 22.81 -8.14 42.54
CA TYR A 317 23.60 -8.84 43.56
C TYR A 317 24.00 -10.22 43.04
N VAL A 318 25.26 -10.61 43.23
CA VAL A 318 25.74 -11.96 42.93
C VAL A 318 26.32 -12.63 44.16
N ALA A 319 25.90 -13.87 44.42
CA ALA A 319 26.33 -14.69 45.55
C ALA A 319 27.67 -15.41 45.26
N GLY A 320 28.65 -14.72 44.67
CA GLY A 320 29.93 -15.28 44.24
C GLY A 320 30.48 -14.63 42.98
N SER A 321 31.51 -15.23 42.39
CA SER A 321 32.09 -14.85 41.08
C SER A 321 31.28 -15.38 39.89
N THR A 322 29.96 -15.50 40.05
CA THR A 322 29.08 -16.05 39.01
C THR A 322 28.87 -15.03 37.91
N PRO A 323 29.16 -15.35 36.63
CA PRO A 323 28.97 -14.42 35.54
C PRO A 323 27.48 -14.15 35.28
N VAL A 324 27.14 -12.87 35.10
CA VAL A 324 25.79 -12.42 34.73
C VAL A 324 25.71 -12.31 33.22
N LYS A 325 24.77 -13.03 32.61
CA LYS A 325 24.54 -13.00 31.16
C LYS A 325 23.28 -12.22 30.82
N GLY A 326 23.36 -11.39 29.78
CA GLY A 326 22.21 -10.75 29.17
C GLY A 326 22.24 -10.86 27.66
N THR A 327 21.11 -10.56 27.03
CA THR A 327 20.92 -10.72 25.59
C THR A 327 20.12 -9.55 25.03
N ILE A 328 20.58 -9.02 23.91
CA ILE A 328 19.90 -8.00 23.12
C ILE A 328 19.62 -8.61 21.75
N ASN A 329 18.34 -8.90 21.48
CA ASN A 329 17.92 -9.46 20.20
C ASN A 329 17.85 -8.36 19.14
N PHE A 330 18.26 -8.69 17.92
CA PHE A 330 18.10 -7.82 16.76
C PHE A 330 16.67 -7.88 16.24
N CYS A 331 16.21 -6.79 15.62
CA CYS A 331 14.86 -6.69 15.08
C CYS A 331 14.66 -7.63 13.88
N ILE A 332 15.74 -7.88 13.13
CA ILE A 332 15.81 -8.81 12.00
C ILE A 332 17.09 -9.63 12.11
N GLU A 333 17.10 -10.82 11.50
CA GLU A 333 18.33 -11.58 11.33
C GLU A 333 19.23 -10.86 10.30
N MET A 334 20.48 -10.60 10.69
CA MET A 334 21.46 -9.92 9.86
C MET A 334 22.06 -10.89 8.85
N ASN A 335 22.22 -10.44 7.61
CA ASN A 335 22.80 -11.24 6.52
C ASN A 335 24.29 -11.55 6.73
N VAL A 336 24.96 -10.75 7.56
CA VAL A 336 26.35 -10.93 8.00
C VAL A 336 26.41 -10.77 9.52
N ILE A 337 27.38 -11.42 10.17
CA ILE A 337 27.60 -11.22 11.61
C ILE A 337 28.14 -9.78 11.81
N PRO A 338 27.43 -8.92 12.57
CA PRO A 338 27.91 -7.57 12.83
C PRO A 338 29.24 -7.57 13.59
N THR A 339 30.12 -6.67 13.20
CA THR A 339 31.28 -6.28 14.01
C THR A 339 30.85 -5.29 15.10
N PHE A 340 31.69 -5.09 16.11
CA PHE A 340 31.40 -4.12 17.15
C PHE A 340 32.66 -3.38 17.62
N VAL A 341 32.47 -2.14 18.06
CA VAL A 341 33.50 -1.31 18.70
C VAL A 341 32.95 -0.81 20.03
N ILE A 342 33.69 -1.05 21.12
CA ILE A 342 33.36 -0.48 22.43
C ILE A 342 33.80 0.98 22.42
N ILE A 343 32.86 1.90 22.64
CA ILE A 343 33.10 3.35 22.62
C ILE A 343 33.09 3.96 24.03
N SER A 344 32.50 3.27 25.01
CA SER A 344 32.56 3.66 26.42
C SER A 344 32.58 2.44 27.31
N ALA A 345 33.49 2.43 28.27
CA ALA A 345 33.55 1.42 29.32
C ALA A 345 32.54 1.65 30.46
N GLY A 346 31.91 2.83 30.51
CA GLY A 346 30.98 3.23 31.55
C GLY A 346 31.59 3.30 32.95
N THR A 347 30.72 3.49 33.95
CA THR A 347 31.03 3.33 35.37
C THR A 347 30.90 1.85 35.74
N ARG A 348 31.93 1.32 36.41
CA ARG A 348 32.02 -0.08 36.82
C ARG A 348 32.24 -0.18 38.32
N GLN A 349 31.29 -0.78 39.03
CA GLN A 349 31.41 -1.13 40.45
C GLN A 349 31.32 -2.64 40.60
N ASN A 350 32.35 -3.26 41.19
CA ASN A 350 32.46 -4.71 41.35
C ASN A 350 32.32 -5.50 40.02
N VAL A 351 32.74 -4.89 38.90
CA VAL A 351 32.78 -5.52 37.57
C VAL A 351 34.25 -5.72 37.16
N ALA A 352 34.67 -6.97 37.04
CA ALA A 352 36.01 -7.36 36.61
C ALA A 352 36.16 -7.26 35.09
N SER A 353 35.18 -7.77 34.35
CA SER A 353 35.20 -7.75 32.88
C SER A 353 33.80 -7.77 32.29
N VAL A 354 33.70 -7.29 31.05
CA VAL A 354 32.52 -7.41 30.21
C VAL A 354 32.98 -8.07 28.91
N SER A 355 32.43 -9.24 28.60
CA SER A 355 32.68 -9.95 27.34
C SER A 355 31.45 -9.82 26.44
N ILE A 356 31.67 -9.56 25.16
CA ILE A 356 30.62 -9.39 24.15
C ILE A 356 30.79 -10.46 23.08
N GLU A 357 29.70 -11.14 22.77
CA GLU A 357 29.59 -12.09 21.67
C GLU A 357 28.42 -11.65 20.77
N VAL A 358 28.63 -11.66 19.45
CA VAL A 358 27.64 -11.23 18.47
C VAL A 358 27.45 -12.32 17.43
N ASN A 359 26.20 -12.61 17.08
CA ASN A 359 25.84 -13.46 15.95
C ASN A 359 24.80 -12.77 15.06
N SER A 360 24.27 -13.44 14.03
CA SER A 360 23.31 -12.84 13.09
C SER A 360 21.98 -12.42 13.74
N LYS A 361 21.62 -12.91 14.94
CA LYS A 361 20.31 -12.69 15.57
C LYS A 361 20.34 -11.82 16.81
N ARG A 362 21.48 -11.76 17.50
CA ARG A 362 21.56 -11.15 18.83
C ARG A 362 22.99 -10.82 19.24
N LEU A 363 23.10 -9.89 20.17
CA LEU A 363 24.26 -9.66 21.00
C LEU A 363 24.06 -10.33 22.36
N ILE A 364 25.09 -11.00 22.86
CA ILE A 364 25.16 -11.60 24.19
C ILE A 364 26.28 -10.90 24.95
N TYR A 365 25.98 -10.40 26.14
CA TYR A 365 26.99 -9.83 27.03
C TYR A 365 27.12 -10.67 28.29
N THR A 366 28.35 -10.83 28.75
CA THR A 366 28.69 -11.53 29.99
C THR A 366 29.47 -10.59 30.90
N ILE A 367 28.91 -10.28 32.06
CA ILE A 367 29.52 -9.47 33.10
C ILE A 367 30.14 -10.42 34.12
N THR A 368 31.45 -10.33 34.31
CA THR A 368 32.16 -11.04 35.37
C THR A 368 32.37 -10.07 36.52
N THR A 369 31.94 -10.44 37.73
CA THR A 369 32.15 -9.62 38.93
C THR A 369 33.50 -9.89 39.57
N SER A 370 34.04 -8.90 40.28
CA SER A 370 35.35 -9.03 40.96
C SER A 370 35.25 -9.81 42.26
N ALA A 371 34.10 -9.76 42.93
CA ALA A 371 33.79 -10.48 44.16
C ALA A 371 32.27 -10.68 44.33
N ALA A 372 31.89 -11.49 45.31
CA ALA A 372 30.50 -11.57 45.76
C ALA A 372 30.02 -10.21 46.27
N GLY A 373 28.79 -9.82 45.91
CA GLY A 373 28.23 -8.54 46.32
C GLY A 373 27.39 -7.86 45.25
N TYR A 374 27.00 -6.61 45.54
CA TYR A 374 26.35 -5.75 44.55
C TYR A 374 27.35 -5.36 43.46
N PHE A 375 26.88 -5.32 42.22
CA PHE A 375 27.61 -4.79 41.08
C PHE A 375 26.75 -3.78 40.32
N THR A 376 27.44 -2.85 39.66
CA THR A 376 26.82 -1.86 38.78
C THR A 376 27.69 -1.68 37.55
N LEU A 377 27.06 -1.78 36.38
CA LEU A 377 27.57 -1.40 35.07
C LEU A 377 26.61 -0.34 34.53
N ASP A 378 27.09 0.88 34.35
CA ASP A 378 26.27 2.01 33.90
C ASP A 378 27.00 2.80 32.82
N GLY A 379 26.34 3.11 31.71
CA GLY A 379 26.91 3.83 30.57
C GLY A 379 27.95 3.04 29.77
N TYR A 380 27.90 1.70 29.77
CA TYR A 380 28.74 0.89 28.88
C TYR A 380 28.18 0.92 27.46
N LYS A 381 28.93 1.47 26.51
CA LYS A 381 28.44 1.73 25.15
C LYS A 381 29.28 1.06 24.09
N LEU A 382 28.63 0.51 23.08
CA LEU A 382 29.24 -0.07 21.90
C LEU A 382 28.48 0.33 20.64
N ILE A 383 29.17 0.40 19.51
CA ILE A 383 28.59 0.57 18.18
C ILE A 383 28.67 -0.76 17.46
N LEU A 384 27.55 -1.23 16.90
CA LEU A 384 27.53 -2.36 15.96
C LEU A 384 27.73 -1.85 14.53
N SER A 385 28.51 -2.55 13.69
CA SER A 385 28.64 -2.23 12.27
C SER A 385 28.64 -3.49 11.41
N CYS A 386 27.95 -3.41 10.26
CA CYS A 386 27.97 -4.43 9.21
C CYS A 386 28.84 -4.04 8.01
N GLU A 387 29.54 -2.91 8.08
CA GLU A 387 30.55 -2.56 7.08
C GLU A 387 31.72 -3.54 7.19
N THR A 388 32.02 -4.24 6.10
CA THR A 388 33.26 -5.01 5.96
C THR A 388 34.44 -4.05 6.11
N ALA A 389 35.24 -4.26 7.16
CA ALA A 389 36.50 -3.54 7.37
C ALA A 389 37.47 -3.66 6.19
#